data_AF-A0A2M6YR86-F1
#
_entry.id   AF-A0A2M6YR86-F1
#
_cell.length_a   1.000
_cell.length_b   1.000
_cell.length_c   1.000
_cell.angle_alpha   90.00
_cell.angle_beta   90.00
_cell.angle_gamma   90.00
#
_symmetry.space_group_name_H-M   'P 1'
#
loop_
_entity.id
_entity.type
_entity.pdbx_description
1 polymer ?
#
loop_
_entity_poly.entity_id
_entity_poly.type
_entity_poly.pdbx_seq_one_letter_code
_entity_poly.pdbx_strand_id
1 'polypeptide(L)'
;LNNLIKTVTESLENYDAYNASLAIEAFVNDLSTWYLRRSRSRIRDDRTDFYQTTHFILLTLSKLLAPFIPFLSEEIYKNLCEKESVHLENWPEAREDLIDNNLEQEMFNLREVVEMGHKQRKEAGIKVRQPLSKFKVQSAKFKIDQQLIFLIKDELNVKEVKIQEGVGELKVELDTTLTPKLREEGEVREIIRQIQEARKEAGCGLSEKIDVGLPSWPKGFEEEIKKKTLAKSLYLAEKLEIKH
;
A
#
# COMPACT_ATOMS: atom_id res chain seq x y z
N LEU A 1 1.05 -16.42 1.77
CA LEU A 1 1.50 -17.30 0.67
C LEU A 1 1.51 -18.75 1.10
N ASN A 2 2.23 -19.14 2.17
CA ASN A 2 2.20 -20.52 2.67
C ASN A 2 0.78 -21.00 3.00
N ASN A 3 -0.02 -20.14 3.67
CA ASN A 3 -1.42 -20.46 3.93
C ASN A 3 -2.24 -20.66 2.63
N LEU A 4 -2.02 -19.81 1.61
CA LEU A 4 -2.64 -20.01 0.28
C LEU A 4 -2.27 -21.37 -0.33
N ILE A 5 -0.98 -21.74 -0.32
CA ILE A 5 -0.54 -23.03 -0.87
C ILE A 5 -1.30 -24.16 -0.15
N LYS A 6 -1.36 -24.11 1.18
CA LYS A 6 -2.08 -25.10 2.00
C LYS A 6 -3.55 -25.18 1.61
N THR A 7 -4.27 -24.05 1.62
CA THR A 7 -5.69 -23.98 1.28
C THR A 7 -5.97 -24.50 -0.13
N VAL A 8 -5.20 -24.07 -1.14
CA VAL A 8 -5.40 -24.50 -2.53
C VAL A 8 -5.12 -25.99 -2.69
N THR A 9 -4.06 -26.49 -2.05
CA THR A 9 -3.72 -27.93 -2.07
C THR A 9 -4.84 -28.76 -1.46
N GLU A 10 -5.28 -28.42 -0.25
CA GLU A 10 -6.37 -29.12 0.45
C GLU A 10 -7.68 -29.07 -0.35
N SER A 11 -8.02 -27.92 -0.94
CA SER A 11 -9.22 -27.79 -1.79
C SER A 11 -9.14 -28.69 -3.03
N LEU A 12 -8.01 -28.70 -3.74
CA LEU A 12 -7.86 -29.51 -4.96
C LEU A 12 -7.84 -31.02 -4.67
N GLU A 13 -7.21 -31.46 -3.58
CA GLU A 13 -7.24 -32.87 -3.12
C GLU A 13 -8.68 -33.33 -2.80
N ASN A 14 -9.54 -32.41 -2.38
CA ASN A 14 -10.96 -32.67 -2.13
C ASN A 14 -11.86 -32.40 -3.36
N TYR A 15 -11.27 -32.24 -4.56
CA TYR A 15 -11.99 -31.92 -5.80
C TYR A 15 -12.80 -30.61 -5.75
N ASP A 16 -12.42 -29.68 -4.87
CA ASP A 16 -13.07 -28.39 -4.68
C ASP A 16 -12.30 -27.27 -5.41
N ALA A 17 -12.38 -27.30 -6.74
CA ALA A 17 -11.76 -26.27 -7.57
C ALA A 17 -12.35 -24.86 -7.32
N TYR A 18 -13.60 -24.78 -6.85
CA TYR A 18 -14.26 -23.50 -6.59
C TYR A 18 -13.61 -22.75 -5.43
N ASN A 19 -13.48 -23.37 -4.26
CA ASN A 19 -12.86 -22.72 -3.11
C ASN A 19 -11.36 -22.46 -3.32
N ALA A 20 -10.67 -23.34 -4.03
CA ALA A 20 -9.29 -23.09 -4.47
C ALA A 20 -9.17 -21.80 -5.30
N SER A 21 -10.08 -21.60 -6.28
CA SER A 21 -10.07 -20.40 -7.12
C SER A 21 -10.36 -19.12 -6.34
N LEU A 22 -11.29 -19.16 -5.37
CA LEU A 22 -11.61 -18.03 -4.51
C LEU A 22 -10.43 -17.64 -3.60
N ALA A 23 -9.73 -18.63 -3.03
CA ALA A 23 -8.55 -18.37 -2.21
C ALA A 23 -7.44 -17.67 -3.01
N ILE A 24 -7.21 -18.12 -4.25
CA ILE A 24 -6.26 -17.50 -5.17
C ILE A 24 -6.67 -16.07 -5.50
N GLU A 25 -7.94 -15.84 -5.86
CA GLU A 25 -8.45 -14.50 -6.18
C GLU A 25 -8.25 -13.52 -5.02
N ALA A 26 -8.64 -13.94 -3.80
CA ALA A 26 -8.47 -13.14 -2.59
C ALA A 26 -7.00 -12.78 -2.34
N PHE A 27 -6.09 -13.75 -2.50
CA PHE A 27 -4.66 -13.50 -2.35
C PHE A 27 -4.09 -12.55 -3.41
N VAL A 28 -4.50 -12.68 -4.67
CA VAL A 28 -4.07 -11.78 -5.75
C VAL A 28 -4.53 -10.35 -5.49
N ASN A 29 -5.78 -10.18 -5.05
CA ASN A 29 -6.32 -8.88 -4.68
C ASN A 29 -5.50 -8.24 -3.54
N ASP A 30 -5.18 -9.01 -2.50
CA ASP A 30 -4.36 -8.55 -1.38
C ASP A 30 -2.93 -8.19 -1.79
N LEU A 31 -2.30 -9.03 -2.61
CA LEU A 31 -0.96 -8.81 -3.14
C LEU A 31 -0.89 -7.48 -3.88
N SER A 32 -1.89 -7.20 -4.73
CA SER A 32 -1.97 -5.99 -5.54
C SER A 32 -2.26 -4.74 -4.71
N THR A 33 -3.32 -4.79 -3.90
CA THR A 33 -3.88 -3.61 -3.21
C THR A 33 -3.07 -3.22 -1.96
N TRP A 34 -2.45 -4.18 -1.29
CA TRP A 34 -1.70 -3.95 -0.06
C TRP A 34 -0.19 -4.13 -0.24
N TYR A 35 0.25 -5.34 -0.57
CA TYR A 35 1.69 -5.66 -0.52
C TYR A 35 2.48 -4.85 -1.56
N LEU A 36 2.12 -4.92 -2.84
CA LEU A 36 2.85 -4.23 -3.91
C LEU A 36 2.76 -2.71 -3.76
N ARG A 37 1.56 -2.17 -3.47
CA ARG A 37 1.35 -0.72 -3.29
C ARG A 37 2.20 -0.16 -2.13
N ARG A 38 2.20 -0.82 -0.97
CA ARG A 38 2.96 -0.36 0.20
C ARG A 38 4.45 -0.60 0.05
N SER A 39 4.85 -1.69 -0.58
CA SER A 39 6.27 -2.01 -0.74
C SER A 39 6.97 -1.08 -1.73
N ARG A 40 6.23 -0.44 -2.66
CA ARG A 40 6.78 0.56 -3.61
C ARG A 40 7.57 1.68 -2.94
N SER A 41 7.16 2.15 -1.76
CA SER A 41 7.87 3.24 -1.06
C SER A 41 9.17 2.78 -0.41
N ARG A 42 9.31 1.48 -0.11
CA ARG A 42 10.52 0.86 0.46
C ARG A 42 11.62 0.60 -0.58
N ILE A 43 11.32 0.73 -1.87
CA ILE A 43 12.23 0.49 -3.01
C ILE A 43 13.41 1.50 -3.07
N ARG A 44 13.46 2.52 -2.22
CA ARG A 44 14.52 3.55 -2.30
C ARG A 44 15.89 3.09 -1.83
N ASP A 45 15.98 2.27 -0.79
CA ASP A 45 17.28 2.01 -0.13
C ASP A 45 17.77 0.55 -0.21
N ASP A 46 16.89 -0.44 -0.42
CA ASP A 46 17.29 -1.82 -0.73
C ASP A 46 16.25 -2.50 -1.63
N ARG A 47 16.60 -2.67 -2.91
CA ARG A 47 15.68 -3.18 -3.94
C ARG A 47 15.62 -4.69 -3.98
N THR A 48 16.64 -5.36 -3.44
CA THR A 48 16.90 -6.78 -3.73
C THR A 48 15.87 -7.67 -3.07
N ASP A 49 15.62 -7.47 -1.77
CA ASP A 49 14.69 -8.29 -0.99
C ASP A 49 13.25 -8.21 -1.52
N PHE A 50 12.81 -7.01 -1.90
CA PHE A 50 11.48 -6.81 -2.47
C PHE A 50 11.33 -7.54 -3.81
N TYR A 51 12.29 -7.40 -4.71
CA TYR A 51 12.24 -8.07 -6.00
C TYR A 51 12.34 -9.59 -5.85
N GLN A 52 13.21 -10.09 -4.98
CA GLN A 52 13.31 -11.52 -4.69
C GLN A 52 12.02 -12.08 -4.10
N THR A 53 11.43 -11.39 -3.12
CA THR A 53 10.17 -11.84 -2.50
C THR A 53 9.01 -11.81 -3.52
N THR A 54 8.91 -10.74 -4.32
CA THR A 54 7.87 -10.62 -5.34
C THR A 54 8.04 -11.68 -6.42
N HIS A 55 9.27 -11.91 -6.88
CA HIS A 55 9.59 -12.95 -7.85
C HIS A 55 9.21 -14.34 -7.33
N PHE A 56 9.57 -14.65 -6.09
CA PHE A 56 9.20 -15.90 -5.43
C PHE A 56 7.67 -16.07 -5.34
N ILE A 57 6.94 -15.02 -4.95
CA ILE A 57 5.47 -15.03 -4.89
C ILE A 57 4.88 -15.30 -6.27
N LEU A 58 5.33 -14.58 -7.30
CA LEU A 58 4.78 -14.70 -8.65
C LEU A 58 5.06 -16.07 -9.27
N LEU A 59 6.27 -16.62 -9.10
CA LEU A 59 6.59 -17.98 -9.55
C LEU A 59 5.70 -19.03 -8.87
N THR A 60 5.53 -18.90 -7.55
CA THR A 60 4.66 -19.81 -6.78
C THR A 60 3.21 -19.70 -7.24
N LEU A 61 2.72 -18.47 -7.44
CA LEU A 61 1.37 -18.20 -7.92
C LEU A 61 1.15 -18.77 -9.32
N SER A 62 2.12 -18.66 -10.24
CA SER A 62 2.04 -19.30 -11.56
C SER A 62 1.81 -20.81 -11.44
N LYS A 63 2.50 -21.49 -10.52
CA LYS A 63 2.30 -22.92 -10.28
C LYS A 63 0.89 -23.24 -9.76
N LEU A 64 0.40 -22.47 -8.79
CA LEU A 64 -0.96 -22.64 -8.25
C LEU A 64 -2.05 -22.34 -9.29
N LEU A 65 -1.78 -21.42 -10.22
CA LEU A 65 -2.69 -21.03 -11.30
C LEU A 65 -2.69 -22.01 -12.49
N ALA A 66 -1.65 -22.84 -12.64
CA ALA A 66 -1.47 -23.72 -13.79
C ALA A 66 -2.68 -24.63 -14.08
N PRO A 67 -3.34 -25.26 -13.08
CA PRO A 67 -4.54 -26.07 -13.31
C PRO A 67 -5.78 -25.28 -13.75
N PHE A 68 -5.82 -23.97 -13.49
CA PHE A 68 -7.00 -23.13 -13.74
C PHE A 68 -6.87 -22.31 -15.03
N ILE A 69 -5.70 -21.72 -15.26
CA ILE A 69 -5.43 -20.80 -16.37
C ILE A 69 -4.07 -21.14 -17.01
N PRO A 70 -3.97 -22.27 -17.72
CA PRO A 70 -2.68 -22.85 -18.13
C PRO A 70 -1.87 -21.97 -19.07
N PHE A 71 -2.51 -21.20 -19.95
CA PHE A 71 -1.81 -20.31 -20.89
C PHE A 71 -1.28 -19.05 -20.20
N LEU A 72 -2.05 -18.44 -19.30
CA LEU A 72 -1.62 -17.23 -18.60
C LEU A 72 -0.53 -17.53 -17.57
N SER A 73 -0.68 -18.63 -16.83
CA SER A 73 0.34 -19.09 -15.88
C SER A 73 1.67 -19.40 -16.55
N GLU A 74 1.65 -20.05 -17.72
CA GLU A 74 2.83 -20.33 -18.55
C GLU A 74 3.51 -19.02 -18.98
N GLU A 75 2.76 -18.09 -19.56
CA GLU A 75 3.30 -16.79 -20.01
C GLU A 75 3.96 -16.03 -18.85
N ILE A 76 3.31 -15.96 -17.69
CA ILE A 76 3.89 -15.30 -16.51
C ILE A 76 5.18 -16.03 -16.07
N TYR A 77 5.16 -17.35 -16.03
CA TYR A 77 6.27 -18.17 -15.54
C TYR A 77 7.51 -18.06 -16.43
N LYS A 78 7.34 -18.15 -17.76
CA LYS A 78 8.41 -18.03 -18.75
C LYS A 78 9.05 -16.64 -18.76
N ASN A 79 8.27 -15.59 -18.46
CA ASN A 79 8.80 -14.24 -18.33
C ASN A 79 9.61 -14.02 -17.04
N LEU A 80 9.52 -14.92 -16.06
CA LEU A 80 10.19 -14.81 -14.76
C LEU A 80 11.39 -15.75 -14.61
N CYS A 81 11.50 -16.81 -15.41
CA CYS A 81 12.61 -17.74 -15.33
C CYS A 81 12.89 -18.45 -16.67
N GLU A 82 14.09 -18.99 -16.82
CA GLU A 82 14.53 -19.67 -18.04
C GLU A 82 14.14 -21.16 -18.09
N LYS A 83 13.26 -21.61 -17.19
CA LYS A 83 12.81 -23.02 -17.13
C LYS A 83 11.88 -23.35 -18.30
N GLU A 84 11.67 -24.64 -18.53
CA GLU A 84 10.98 -25.13 -19.73
C GLU A 84 9.49 -24.76 -19.75
N SER A 85 8.74 -25.10 -18.70
CA SER A 85 7.30 -24.77 -18.58
C SER A 85 6.86 -24.88 -17.13
N VAL A 86 5.84 -24.11 -16.74
CA VAL A 86 5.22 -24.22 -15.40
C VAL A 86 4.56 -25.59 -15.20
N HIS A 87 4.09 -26.21 -16.29
CA HIS A 87 3.37 -27.49 -16.28
C HIS A 87 4.28 -28.70 -16.06
N LEU A 88 5.60 -28.50 -16.11
CA LEU A 88 6.62 -29.52 -15.82
C LEU A 88 7.19 -29.39 -14.41
N GLU A 89 6.74 -28.41 -13.63
CA GLU A 89 7.22 -28.16 -12.28
C GLU A 89 6.45 -28.97 -11.24
N ASN A 90 7.15 -29.30 -10.15
CA ASN A 90 6.49 -29.83 -8.96
C ASN A 90 5.54 -28.79 -8.36
N TRP A 91 4.43 -29.31 -7.82
CA TRP A 91 3.49 -28.55 -7.01
C TRP A 91 4.22 -27.87 -5.83
N PRO A 92 3.92 -26.60 -5.50
CA PRO A 92 4.59 -25.92 -4.41
C PRO A 92 4.20 -26.53 -3.05
N GLU A 93 5.17 -26.65 -2.15
CA GLU A 93 4.96 -27.13 -0.79
C GLU A 93 4.83 -25.96 0.19
N ALA A 94 3.84 -26.03 1.08
CA ALA A 94 3.64 -25.02 2.12
C ALA A 94 4.65 -25.21 3.25
N ARG A 95 5.32 -24.14 3.65
CA ARG A 95 6.13 -24.11 4.88
C ARG A 95 5.25 -23.73 6.06
N GLU A 96 4.74 -24.74 6.78
CA GLU A 96 3.80 -24.56 7.90
C GLU A 96 4.42 -23.82 9.08
N ASP A 97 5.73 -23.94 9.28
CA ASP A 97 6.51 -23.22 10.31
C ASP A 97 6.51 -21.69 10.12
N LEU A 98 6.19 -21.21 8.92
CA LEU A 98 6.09 -19.79 8.59
C LEU A 98 4.65 -19.29 8.49
N ILE A 99 3.65 -20.12 8.80
CA ILE A 99 2.25 -19.71 8.84
C ILE A 99 1.97 -19.12 10.21
N ASP A 100 1.74 -17.81 10.25
CA ASP A 100 1.30 -17.10 11.44
C ASP A 100 -0.16 -16.68 11.27
N ASN A 101 -1.07 -17.55 11.71
CA ASN A 101 -2.52 -17.31 11.63
C ASN A 101 -2.96 -16.10 12.47
N ASN A 102 -2.25 -15.81 13.57
CA ASN A 102 -2.57 -14.65 14.40
C ASN A 102 -2.26 -13.37 13.65
N LEU A 103 -1.07 -13.29 13.05
CA LEU A 103 -0.69 -12.14 12.22
C LEU A 103 -1.59 -11.97 11.00
N GLU A 104 -1.96 -13.06 10.32
CA GLU A 104 -2.89 -13.01 9.18
C GLU A 104 -4.25 -12.45 9.60
N GLN A 105 -4.80 -12.91 10.74
CA GLN A 105 -6.07 -12.40 11.27
C GLN A 105 -5.96 -10.94 11.73
N GLU A 106 -4.84 -10.55 12.36
CA GLU A 106 -4.61 -9.15 12.73
C GLU A 106 -4.53 -8.25 11.49
N MET A 107 -3.85 -8.69 10.43
CA MET A 107 -3.80 -7.97 9.16
C MET A 107 -5.19 -7.86 8.53
N PHE A 108 -6.01 -8.91 8.55
CA PHE A 108 -7.39 -8.86 8.09
C PHE A 108 -8.19 -7.78 8.84
N ASN A 109 -8.17 -7.82 10.18
CA ASN A 109 -8.88 -6.86 11.03
C ASN A 109 -8.39 -5.42 10.81
N LEU A 110 -7.08 -5.24 10.63
CA LEU A 110 -6.48 -3.95 10.35
C LEU A 110 -6.98 -3.35 9.03
N ARG A 111 -7.11 -4.18 7.98
CA ARG A 111 -7.60 -3.74 6.67
C ARG A 111 -9.05 -3.31 6.74
N GLU A 112 -9.90 -4.07 7.42
CA GLU A 112 -11.30 -3.71 7.67
C GLU A 112 -11.40 -2.32 8.34
N VAL A 113 -10.59 -2.09 9.37
CA VAL A 113 -10.51 -0.80 10.06
C VAL A 113 -10.07 0.34 9.12
N VAL A 114 -9.09 0.10 8.27
CA VAL A 114 -8.60 1.09 7.28
C VAL A 114 -9.65 1.38 6.22
N GLU A 115 -10.38 0.38 5.74
CA GLU A 115 -11.48 0.56 4.79
C GLU A 115 -12.61 1.41 5.38
N MET A 116 -13.01 1.14 6.63
CA MET A 116 -13.97 1.97 7.35
C MET A 116 -13.47 3.41 7.53
N GLY A 117 -12.18 3.60 7.82
CA GLY A 117 -11.56 4.93 7.90
C GLY A 117 -11.58 5.68 6.56
N HIS A 118 -11.25 5.00 5.45
CA HIS A 118 -11.33 5.59 4.12
C HIS A 118 -12.77 5.95 3.73
N LYS A 119 -13.75 5.13 4.13
CA LYS A 119 -15.16 5.45 3.95
C LYS A 119 -15.54 6.75 4.66
N GLN A 120 -15.17 6.93 5.93
CA GLN A 120 -15.42 8.19 6.66
C GLN A 120 -14.75 9.40 6.01
N ARG A 121 -13.52 9.23 5.49
CA ARG A 121 -12.84 10.30 4.73
C ARG A 121 -13.62 10.70 3.48
N LYS A 122 -14.14 9.71 2.74
CA LYS A 122 -14.92 9.94 1.53
C LYS A 122 -16.22 10.66 1.85
N GLU A 123 -16.92 10.24 2.91
CA GLU A 123 -18.16 10.87 3.38
C GLU A 123 -17.94 12.31 3.84
N ALA A 124 -16.82 12.59 4.51
CA ALA A 124 -16.43 13.93 4.93
C ALA A 124 -15.83 14.79 3.79
N GLY A 125 -15.62 14.24 2.59
CA GLY A 125 -15.00 14.94 1.46
C GLY A 125 -13.50 15.26 1.66
N ILE A 126 -12.82 14.60 2.60
CA ILE A 126 -11.43 14.90 2.96
C ILE A 126 -10.46 13.96 2.22
N LYS A 127 -9.75 14.50 1.23
CA LYS A 127 -8.71 13.77 0.47
C LYS A 127 -7.65 13.18 1.40
N VAL A 128 -7.18 11.96 1.14
CA VAL A 128 -6.17 11.25 1.98
C VAL A 128 -4.91 12.09 2.22
N ARG A 129 -4.53 12.95 1.27
CA ARG A 129 -3.34 13.80 1.36
C ARG A 129 -3.41 14.84 2.49
N GLN A 130 -4.62 15.26 2.88
CA GLN A 130 -4.85 16.13 4.04
C GLN A 130 -4.57 15.33 5.32
N PRO A 131 -3.52 15.60 6.10
CA PRO A 131 -3.32 14.90 7.35
C PRO A 131 -4.44 15.24 8.34
N LEU A 132 -4.83 14.25 9.14
CA LEU A 132 -5.80 14.43 10.22
C LEU A 132 -5.14 14.15 11.57
N SER A 133 -5.71 14.73 12.63
CA SER A 133 -5.19 14.63 13.99
C SER A 133 -5.23 13.19 14.47
N LYS A 134 -6.41 12.57 14.41
CA LYS A 134 -6.68 11.38 15.18
C LYS A 134 -7.68 10.45 14.51
N PHE A 135 -7.48 9.16 14.73
CA PHE A 135 -8.42 8.11 14.41
C PHE A 135 -8.61 7.22 15.64
N LYS A 136 -9.86 6.90 15.98
CA LYS A 136 -10.19 6.01 17.09
C LYS A 136 -10.81 4.74 16.55
N VAL A 137 -10.43 3.61 17.15
CA VAL A 137 -10.94 2.29 16.85
C VAL A 137 -11.43 1.69 18.15
N GLN A 138 -12.67 1.23 18.15
CA GLN A 138 -13.30 0.52 19.26
C GLN A 138 -13.78 -0.84 18.77
N SER A 139 -13.22 -1.91 19.32
CA SER A 139 -13.60 -3.28 18.98
C SER A 139 -13.74 -4.11 20.25
N ALA A 140 -14.80 -4.90 20.33
CA ALA A 140 -14.95 -5.96 21.33
C ALA A 140 -14.38 -7.31 20.83
N LYS A 141 -14.16 -7.43 19.52
CA LYS A 141 -13.88 -8.72 18.86
C LYS A 141 -12.40 -9.03 18.72
N PHE A 142 -11.56 -8.00 18.63
CA PHE A 142 -10.14 -8.17 18.37
C PHE A 142 -9.31 -7.04 18.96
N LYS A 143 -8.03 -7.33 19.16
CA LYS A 143 -6.98 -6.36 19.45
C LYS A 143 -6.03 -6.34 18.24
N ILE A 144 -5.46 -5.18 17.95
CA ILE A 144 -4.40 -5.03 16.93
C ILE A 144 -3.13 -4.70 17.69
N ASP A 145 -2.04 -5.41 17.40
CA ASP A 145 -0.75 -5.11 18.01
C ASP A 145 -0.35 -3.65 17.76
N GLN A 146 0.21 -3.02 18.79
CA GLN A 146 0.84 -1.70 18.71
C GLN A 146 1.87 -1.62 17.58
N GLN A 147 2.57 -2.72 17.30
CA GLN A 147 3.53 -2.81 16.21
C GLN A 147 2.91 -2.63 14.82
N LEU A 148 1.61 -2.87 14.64
CA LEU A 148 0.91 -2.73 13.36
C LEU A 148 0.19 -1.39 13.22
N ILE A 149 0.05 -0.61 14.28
CA ILE A 149 -0.69 0.67 14.27
C ILE A 149 -0.11 1.67 13.25
N PHE A 150 1.21 1.64 13.01
CA PHE A 150 1.81 2.52 12.00
C PHE A 150 1.23 2.28 10.60
N LEU A 151 0.80 1.05 10.27
CA LEU A 151 0.15 0.74 9.00
C LEU A 151 -1.14 1.55 8.85
N ILE A 152 -1.99 1.57 9.89
CA ILE A 152 -3.23 2.36 9.91
C ILE A 152 -2.92 3.85 9.77
N LYS A 153 -1.92 4.34 10.51
CA LYS A 153 -1.50 5.75 10.45
C LYS A 153 -1.07 6.18 9.06
N ASP A 154 -0.29 5.33 8.38
CA ASP A 154 0.20 5.59 7.04
C ASP A 154 -0.95 5.59 6.01
N GLU A 155 -1.84 4.59 6.08
CA GLU A 155 -2.95 4.45 5.12
C GLU A 155 -3.97 5.57 5.25
N LEU A 156 -4.36 5.86 6.49
CA LEU A 156 -5.34 6.91 6.77
C LEU A 156 -4.70 8.28 6.86
N ASN A 157 -3.38 8.42 6.77
CA ASN A 157 -2.64 9.68 6.95
C ASN A 157 -3.10 10.46 8.21
N VAL A 158 -3.00 9.80 9.36
CA VAL A 158 -3.38 10.37 10.66
C VAL A 158 -2.18 10.43 11.61
N LYS A 159 -2.14 11.46 12.48
CA LYS A 159 -1.02 11.65 13.41
C LYS A 159 -1.06 10.67 14.58
N GLU A 160 -2.26 10.35 15.06
CA GLU A 160 -2.48 9.44 16.18
C GLU A 160 -3.59 8.42 15.86
N VAL A 161 -3.39 7.17 16.27
CA VAL A 161 -4.44 6.14 16.27
C VAL A 161 -4.60 5.67 17.70
N LYS A 162 -5.83 5.71 18.22
CA LYS A 162 -6.17 5.15 19.54
C LYS A 162 -7.07 3.95 19.38
N ILE A 163 -6.58 2.81 19.85
CA ILE A 163 -7.35 1.57 19.92
C ILE A 163 -7.83 1.42 21.35
N GLN A 164 -9.13 1.19 21.51
CA GLN A 164 -9.77 0.96 22.79
C GLN A 164 -10.62 -0.30 22.71
N GLU A 165 -10.71 -0.99 23.83
CA GLU A 165 -11.66 -2.09 23.98
C GLU A 165 -13.08 -1.51 23.99
N GLY A 166 -13.92 -2.02 23.09
CA GLY A 166 -15.28 -1.56 22.89
C GLY A 166 -16.32 -2.55 23.43
N VAL A 167 -17.59 -2.17 23.33
CA VAL A 167 -18.73 -3.06 23.58
C VAL A 167 -19.54 -3.18 22.31
N GLY A 168 -19.77 -4.41 21.84
CA GLY A 168 -20.55 -4.70 20.64
C GLY A 168 -19.73 -4.69 19.34
N GLU A 169 -20.31 -4.11 18.29
CA GLU A 169 -19.72 -4.11 16.94
C GLU A 169 -18.50 -3.17 16.83
N LEU A 170 -17.67 -3.42 15.81
CA LEU A 170 -16.54 -2.58 15.46
C LEU A 170 -17.02 -1.15 15.13
N LYS A 171 -16.47 -0.17 15.82
CA LYS A 171 -16.72 1.26 15.59
C LYS A 171 -15.41 1.97 15.32
N VAL A 172 -15.42 2.85 14.32
CA VAL A 172 -14.30 3.74 14.03
C VAL A 172 -14.77 5.18 14.03
N GLU A 173 -13.90 6.10 14.43
CA GLU A 173 -14.19 7.52 14.47
C GLU A 173 -12.96 8.30 14.00
N LEU A 174 -13.14 9.07 12.93
CA LEU A 174 -12.13 9.95 12.38
C LEU A 174 -12.35 11.39 12.87
N ASP A 175 -11.32 11.98 13.47
CA ASP A 175 -11.36 13.40 13.83
C ASP A 175 -11.16 14.26 12.58
N THR A 176 -12.24 14.90 12.15
CA THR A 176 -12.28 15.78 10.97
C THR A 176 -11.91 17.22 11.27
N THR A 177 -11.53 17.54 12.52
CA THR A 177 -11.19 18.90 12.94
C THR A 177 -9.85 19.32 12.33
N LEU A 178 -9.89 20.25 11.39
CA LEU A 178 -8.68 20.78 10.73
C LEU A 178 -8.12 22.00 11.47
N THR A 179 -7.06 21.77 12.23
CA THR A 179 -6.25 22.86 12.81
C THR A 179 -5.51 23.64 11.72
N PRO A 180 -5.13 24.91 11.95
CA PRO A 180 -4.36 25.70 10.97
C PRO A 180 -3.11 24.96 10.48
N LYS A 181 -2.36 24.35 11.41
CA LYS A 181 -1.17 23.55 11.09
C LYS A 181 -1.47 22.36 10.19
N LEU A 182 -2.56 21.63 10.44
CA LEU A 182 -2.94 20.50 9.59
C LEU A 182 -3.34 20.97 8.18
N ARG A 183 -4.02 22.11 8.05
CA ARG A 183 -4.35 22.69 6.74
C ARG A 183 -3.09 23.05 5.95
N GLU A 184 -2.14 23.73 6.60
CA GLU A 184 -0.85 24.06 5.98
C GLU A 184 -0.09 22.80 5.55
N GLU A 185 -0.02 21.76 6.38
CA GLU A 185 0.61 20.48 5.99
C GLU A 185 -0.10 19.81 4.80
N GLY A 186 -1.43 19.90 4.73
CA GLY A 186 -2.22 19.41 3.61
C GLY A 186 -1.93 20.18 2.32
N GLU A 187 -1.85 21.50 2.40
CA GLU A 187 -1.48 22.40 1.30
C GLU A 187 -0.07 22.08 0.78
N VAL A 188 0.90 21.94 1.68
CA VAL A 188 2.28 21.56 1.34
C VAL A 188 2.34 20.25 0.56
N ARG A 189 1.58 19.24 0.97
CA ARG A 189 1.52 17.95 0.26
C ARG A 189 0.89 18.08 -1.13
N GLU A 190 -0.10 18.95 -1.28
CA GLU A 190 -0.71 19.23 -2.58
C GLU A 190 0.28 19.97 -3.49
N ILE A 191 1.01 20.96 -2.97
CA ILE A 191 2.07 21.68 -3.68
C ILE A 191 3.16 20.71 -4.16
N ILE A 192 3.67 19.84 -3.27
CA ILE A 192 4.68 18.84 -3.63
C ILE A 192 4.20 17.94 -4.76
N ARG A 193 2.93 17.49 -4.72
CA ARG A 193 2.35 16.68 -5.80
C ARG A 193 2.33 17.44 -7.12
N GLN A 194 1.85 18.68 -7.11
CA GLN A 194 1.76 19.51 -8.32
C GLN A 194 3.15 19.76 -8.93
N ILE A 195 4.17 20.02 -8.10
CA ILE A 195 5.55 20.18 -8.57
C ILE A 195 6.08 18.89 -9.18
N GLN A 196 5.84 17.74 -8.54
CA GLN A 196 6.30 16.44 -9.07
C GLN A 196 5.62 16.06 -10.38
N GLU A 197 4.34 16.41 -10.55
CA GLU A 197 3.63 16.23 -11.82
C GLU A 197 4.20 17.15 -12.90
N ALA A 198 4.39 18.44 -12.60
CA ALA A 198 4.99 19.38 -13.53
C ALA A 198 6.43 18.99 -13.92
N ARG A 199 7.22 18.42 -12.99
CA ARG A 199 8.55 17.85 -13.29
C ARG A 199 8.48 16.75 -14.33
N LYS A 200 7.49 15.87 -14.19
CA LYS A 200 7.28 14.75 -15.11
C LYS A 200 6.84 15.24 -16.48
N GLU A 201 5.96 16.24 -16.53
CA GLU A 201 5.49 16.87 -17.77
C GLU A 201 6.60 17.64 -18.49
N ALA A 202 7.48 18.29 -17.73
CA ALA A 202 8.67 18.96 -18.27
C ALA A 202 9.79 17.98 -18.69
N GLY A 203 9.66 16.69 -18.41
CA GLY A 203 10.67 15.68 -18.76
C GLY A 203 11.95 15.76 -17.93
N CYS A 204 11.91 16.33 -16.73
CA CYS A 204 13.10 16.50 -15.88
C CYS A 204 13.72 15.15 -15.48
N GLY A 205 15.05 15.10 -15.43
CA GLY A 205 15.83 13.96 -14.98
C GLY A 205 15.61 13.61 -13.49
N LEU A 206 15.87 12.36 -13.14
CA LEU A 206 15.64 11.82 -11.78
C LEU A 206 16.42 12.55 -10.68
N SER A 207 17.59 13.10 -11.01
CA SER A 207 18.47 13.83 -10.10
C SER A 207 18.56 15.33 -10.41
N GLU A 208 17.77 15.81 -11.37
CA GLU A 208 17.83 17.19 -11.84
C GLU A 208 17.24 18.15 -10.79
N LYS A 209 17.98 19.22 -10.51
CA LYS A 209 17.54 20.28 -9.61
C LYS A 209 16.83 21.36 -10.40
N ILE A 210 15.73 21.88 -9.86
CA ILE A 210 14.88 22.85 -10.55
C ILE A 210 14.65 24.10 -9.71
N ASP A 211 14.35 25.22 -10.34
CA ASP A 211 13.79 26.40 -9.69
C ASP A 211 12.27 26.40 -9.90
N VAL A 212 11.51 26.62 -8.82
CA VAL A 212 10.04 26.49 -8.84
C VAL A 212 9.39 27.83 -8.50
N GLY A 213 8.55 28.31 -9.41
CA GLY A 213 7.65 29.44 -9.17
C GLY A 213 6.31 28.97 -8.60
N LEU A 214 5.83 29.59 -7.52
CA LEU A 214 4.51 29.31 -6.92
C LEU A 214 3.78 30.61 -6.54
N PRO A 215 2.43 30.64 -6.56
CA PRO A 215 1.66 31.79 -6.09
C PRO A 215 1.80 32.04 -4.59
N SER A 216 1.79 30.95 -3.80
CA SER A 216 1.94 30.97 -2.36
C SER A 216 2.39 29.60 -1.85
N TRP A 217 3.05 29.59 -0.69
CA TRP A 217 3.31 28.37 0.07
C TRP A 217 3.45 28.70 1.56
N PRO A 218 3.18 27.75 2.46
CA PRO A 218 3.47 27.91 3.89
C PRO A 218 4.99 28.02 4.13
N LYS A 219 5.46 29.22 4.52
CA LYS A 219 6.91 29.50 4.69
C LYS A 219 7.61 28.58 5.68
N GLY A 220 6.90 28.10 6.70
CA GLY A 220 7.45 27.14 7.68
C GLY A 220 7.83 25.77 7.11
N PHE A 221 7.38 25.45 5.88
CA PHE A 221 7.59 24.16 5.21
C PHE A 221 8.45 24.26 3.95
N GLU A 222 9.06 25.42 3.69
CA GLU A 222 9.85 25.67 2.48
C GLU A 222 10.97 24.63 2.27
N GLU A 223 11.72 24.32 3.33
CA GLU A 223 12.79 23.31 3.26
C GLU A 223 12.27 21.90 3.01
N GLU A 224 11.08 21.56 3.52
CA GLU A 224 10.43 20.28 3.23
C GLU A 224 10.05 20.19 1.75
N ILE A 225 9.46 21.26 1.20
CA ILE A 225 9.10 21.34 -0.22
C ILE A 225 10.36 21.15 -1.07
N LYS A 226 11.40 21.96 -0.86
CA LYS A 226 12.66 21.88 -1.62
C LYS A 226 13.27 20.48 -1.57
N LYS A 227 13.36 19.89 -0.39
CA LYS A 227 13.94 18.54 -0.20
C LYS A 227 13.14 17.47 -0.94
N LYS A 228 11.81 17.50 -0.88
CA LYS A 228 10.94 16.50 -1.50
C LYS A 228 10.77 16.70 -3.01
N THR A 229 11.02 17.89 -3.54
CA THR A 229 10.88 18.20 -4.97
C THR A 229 12.20 18.37 -5.70
N LEU A 230 13.34 18.19 -5.02
CA LEU A 230 14.68 18.54 -5.54
C LEU A 230 14.74 19.98 -6.08
N ALA A 231 13.97 20.89 -5.50
CA ALA A 231 14.01 22.29 -5.88
C ALA A 231 15.22 22.99 -5.25
N LYS A 232 15.95 23.77 -6.05
CA LYS A 232 17.06 24.61 -5.62
C LYS A 232 16.54 25.89 -4.96
N SER A 233 15.52 26.51 -5.56
CA SER A 233 14.87 27.70 -5.02
C SER A 233 13.35 27.67 -5.24
N LEU A 234 12.63 28.36 -4.36
CA LEU A 234 11.22 28.70 -4.53
C LEU A 234 11.11 30.21 -4.69
N TYR A 235 10.34 30.68 -5.67
CA TYR A 235 10.09 32.10 -5.88
C TYR A 235 8.61 32.36 -6.16
N LEU A 236 8.18 33.61 -5.95
CA LEU A 236 6.80 34.01 -6.21
C LEU A 236 6.55 34.12 -7.71
N ALA A 237 5.52 33.45 -8.20
CA ALA A 237 5.07 33.50 -9.59
C ALA A 237 3.54 33.46 -9.65
N GLU A 238 2.91 33.99 -10.70
CA GLU A 238 1.44 33.99 -10.83
C GLU A 238 0.84 32.58 -10.94
N LYS A 239 1.61 31.63 -11.47
CA LYS A 239 1.23 30.23 -11.65
C LYS A 239 2.43 29.33 -11.36
N LEU A 240 2.15 28.05 -11.19
CA LEU A 240 3.21 27.05 -11.05
C LEU A 240 4.03 27.00 -12.34
N GLU A 241 5.33 27.26 -12.21
CA GLU A 241 6.29 27.16 -13.32
C GLU A 241 7.59 26.49 -12.85
N ILE A 242 8.22 25.74 -13.75
CA ILE A 242 9.49 25.05 -13.50
C ILE A 242 10.54 25.59 -14.46
N LYS A 243 11.67 26.02 -13.90
CA LYS A 243 12.89 26.38 -14.64
C LYS A 243 13.97 25.37 -14.29
N HIS A 244 14.65 24.86 -15.29
CA HIS A 244 15.66 23.80 -15.19
C HIS A 244 16.86 24.19 -16.05
#